data_AF-A0A2R6Q0S2-F1
#
_entry.id   AF-A0A2R6Q0S2-F1
#
_cell.length_a   1.000
_cell.length_b   1.000
_cell.length_c   1.000
_cell.angle_alpha   90.00
_cell.angle_beta   90.00
_cell.angle_gamma   90.00
#
_symmetry.space_group_name_H-M   'P 1'
#
loop_
_entity.id
_entity.type
_entity.pdbx_description
1 polymer ?
#
loop_
_entity_poly.entity_id
_entity_poly.type
_entity_poly.pdbx_seq_one_letter_code
_entity_poly.pdbx_strand_id
1 'polypeptide(L)'
;MAALRSSLPSRIRQLLSTEGSIGPSVKLDSEPLPKIKAFIDKVIESSLQDIAIPLSGFRWEFGKGNFHHWRLLFLHFETYFKTYLSCRSDLLLTDNTLEDNSPFPKQAVLQILRVMQIILENCNNKSSFNGIEHFKLLLASTDPEILIASLETLCALVKINPSKLHSSGKLVGCGSVNSCLLSLAQGWGSKEEGL
;
A
#
# COMPACT_ATOMS: atom_id res chain seq x y z
N MET A 1 49.59 40.48 29.11
CA MET A 1 48.43 40.93 28.32
C MET A 1 47.96 39.76 27.48
N ALA A 2 46.94 39.04 27.95
CA ALA A 2 45.58 39.02 27.39
C ALA A 2 45.31 37.61 26.80
N ALA A 3 45.07 36.66 27.69
CA ALA A 3 44.51 35.36 27.33
C ALA A 3 43.03 35.58 26.95
N LEU A 4 42.71 35.44 25.66
CA LEU A 4 41.33 35.46 25.18
C LEU A 4 40.59 34.24 25.75
N ARG A 5 39.74 34.51 26.75
CA ARG A 5 38.69 33.61 27.21
C ARG A 5 37.66 33.42 26.09
N SER A 6 37.68 32.28 25.41
CA SER A 6 36.59 31.87 24.52
C SER A 6 35.41 31.37 25.36
N SER A 7 34.51 32.28 25.73
CA SER A 7 33.24 31.94 26.38
C SER A 7 32.27 31.36 25.35
N LEU A 8 32.43 30.08 25.00
CA LEU A 8 31.49 29.40 24.12
C LEU A 8 30.15 29.18 24.86
N PRO A 9 28.99 29.53 24.26
CA PRO A 9 27.68 29.34 24.86
C PRO A 9 27.44 27.88 25.30
N SER A 10 26.83 27.70 26.48
CA SER A 10 26.55 26.39 27.09
C SER A 10 25.80 25.42 26.16
N ARG A 11 24.96 25.93 25.25
CA ARG A 11 24.26 25.13 24.23
C ARG A 11 25.19 24.42 23.25
N ILE A 12 26.32 25.03 22.88
CA ILE A 12 27.26 24.42 21.93
C ILE A 12 28.09 23.33 22.63
N ARG A 13 28.40 23.51 23.92
CA ARG A 13 29.01 22.46 24.74
C ARG A 13 28.09 21.24 24.89
N GLN A 14 26.79 21.43 25.07
CA GLN A 14 25.84 20.31 25.14
C GLN A 14 25.73 19.52 23.82
N LEU A 15 25.92 20.17 22.66
CA LEU A 15 25.94 19.48 21.37
C LEU A 15 27.20 18.65 21.15
N LEU A 16 28.34 19.06 21.72
CA LEU A 16 29.61 18.34 21.60
C LEU A 16 29.80 17.26 22.69
N SER A 17 29.04 17.32 23.78
CA SER A 17 29.12 16.37 24.90
C SER A 17 28.05 15.26 24.86
N THR A 18 27.24 15.18 23.80
CA THR A 18 26.27 14.08 23.62
C THR A 18 26.83 13.04 22.66
N GLU A 19 27.96 12.43 23.02
CA GLU A 19 28.29 11.07 22.61
C GLU A 19 27.68 10.13 23.66
N GLY A 20 26.74 9.27 23.24
CA GLY A 20 26.21 8.22 24.12
C GLY A 20 24.74 8.40 24.53
N SER A 21 23.84 8.53 23.57
CA SER A 21 22.52 7.91 23.71
C SER A 21 22.10 7.37 22.37
N ILE A 22 22.35 6.08 22.20
CA ILE A 22 21.75 5.26 21.14
C ILE A 22 20.24 5.22 21.46
N GLY A 23 19.53 6.24 21.01
CA GLY A 23 18.11 6.08 20.69
C GLY A 23 17.99 4.99 19.62
N PRO A 24 16.89 4.25 19.54
CA PRO A 24 16.77 3.16 18.58
C PRO A 24 16.83 3.79 17.19
N SER A 25 18.00 3.70 16.57
CA SER A 25 18.17 3.95 15.15
C SER A 25 17.10 3.12 14.47
N VAL A 26 16.13 3.81 13.87
CA VAL A 26 15.21 3.20 12.94
C VAL A 26 16.11 2.62 11.86
N LYS A 27 16.39 1.30 11.97
CA LYS A 27 17.07 0.52 10.96
C LYS A 27 16.19 0.63 9.72
N LEU A 28 16.48 1.63 8.89
CA LEU A 28 15.69 1.96 7.72
C LEU A 28 15.73 0.81 6.70
N ASP A 29 16.77 -0.02 6.78
CA ASP A 29 17.02 -1.19 5.95
C ASP A 29 17.37 -2.44 6.80
N SER A 30 16.52 -2.81 7.77
CA SER A 30 16.60 -4.16 8.32
C SER A 30 16.20 -5.17 7.24
N GLU A 31 16.98 -6.22 7.05
CA GLU A 31 16.59 -7.34 6.17
C GLU A 31 15.21 -7.89 6.58
N PRO A 32 14.32 -8.22 5.63
CA PRO A 32 13.01 -8.80 5.96
C PRO A 32 13.17 -10.02 6.84
N LEU A 33 12.27 -10.19 7.82
CA LEU A 33 12.27 -11.40 8.65
C LEU A 33 12.24 -12.63 7.73
N PRO A 34 12.97 -13.72 8.05
CA PRO A 34 13.04 -14.90 7.18
C PRO A 34 11.67 -15.45 6.79
N LYS A 35 10.68 -15.36 7.69
CA LYS A 35 9.28 -15.74 7.42
C LYS A 35 8.62 -14.86 6.34
N ILE A 36 8.87 -13.55 6.33
CA ILE A 36 8.36 -12.63 5.31
C ILE A 36 9.00 -12.98 3.97
N LYS A 37 10.34 -13.13 3.94
CA LYS A 37 11.07 -13.48 2.72
C LYS A 37 10.58 -14.81 2.14
N ALA A 38 10.47 -15.86 2.95
CA ALA A 38 10.00 -17.17 2.52
C ALA A 38 8.57 -17.13 1.95
N PHE A 39 7.69 -16.32 2.54
CA PHE A 39 6.34 -16.13 1.99
C PHE A 39 6.37 -15.43 0.63
N ILE A 40 7.16 -14.35 0.50
CA ILE A 40 7.30 -13.60 -0.75
C ILE A 40 7.88 -14.50 -1.85
N ASP A 41 8.96 -15.23 -1.56
CA ASP A 41 9.60 -16.15 -2.50
C ASP A 41 8.59 -17.21 -2.97
N LYS A 42 7.82 -17.81 -2.05
CA LYS A 42 6.77 -18.79 -2.39
C LYS A 42 5.71 -18.22 -3.34
N VAL A 43 5.27 -16.97 -3.13
CA VAL A 43 4.28 -16.33 -4.01
C VAL A 43 4.89 -16.04 -5.38
N ILE A 44 6.12 -15.52 -5.43
CA ILE A 44 6.82 -15.19 -6.69
C ILE A 44 7.14 -16.43 -7.52
N GLU A 45 7.50 -17.54 -6.87
CA GLU A 45 7.76 -18.84 -7.52
C GLU A 45 6.48 -19.51 -8.03
N SER A 46 5.32 -19.12 -7.52
CA SER A 46 4.03 -19.63 -7.99
C SER A 46 3.69 -19.05 -9.36
N SER A 47 3.00 -19.83 -10.19
CA SER A 47 2.48 -19.31 -11.46
C SER A 47 1.50 -18.15 -11.19
N LEU A 48 1.43 -17.17 -12.09
CA LEU A 48 0.46 -16.08 -11.93
C LEU A 48 -0.99 -16.60 -11.91
N GLN A 49 -1.29 -17.69 -12.64
CA GLN A 49 -2.61 -18.30 -12.67
C GLN A 49 -3.00 -18.88 -11.29
N ASP A 50 -2.02 -19.39 -10.56
CA ASP A 50 -2.21 -20.05 -9.27
C ASP A 50 -1.90 -19.13 -8.08
N ILE A 51 -1.70 -17.82 -8.31
CA ILE A 51 -1.32 -16.86 -7.27
C ILE A 51 -2.29 -16.86 -6.07
N ALA A 52 -3.56 -17.20 -6.29
CA ALA A 52 -4.56 -17.32 -5.23
C ALA A 52 -4.20 -18.40 -4.18
N ILE A 53 -3.52 -19.47 -4.58
CA ILE A 53 -3.20 -20.62 -3.72
C ILE A 53 -2.29 -20.20 -2.56
N PRO A 54 -1.08 -19.64 -2.78
CA PRO A 54 -0.21 -19.22 -1.68
C PRO A 54 -0.81 -18.05 -0.88
N LEU A 55 -1.65 -17.20 -1.49
CA LEU A 55 -2.29 -16.07 -0.81
C LEU A 55 -3.45 -16.50 0.10
N SER A 56 -4.16 -17.57 -0.23
CA SER A 56 -5.38 -18.02 0.47
C SER A 56 -5.17 -18.22 1.98
N GLY A 57 -4.02 -18.74 2.39
CA GLY A 57 -3.66 -18.98 3.79
C GLY A 57 -2.97 -17.82 4.49
N PHE A 58 -2.72 -16.69 3.81
CA PHE A 58 -2.00 -15.58 4.42
C PHE A 58 -2.77 -14.96 5.58
N ARG A 59 -2.09 -14.87 6.73
CA ARG A 59 -2.57 -14.18 7.94
C ARG A 59 -1.45 -13.30 8.47
N TRP A 60 -1.83 -12.19 9.10
CA TRP A 60 -0.86 -11.33 9.75
C TRP A 60 -0.40 -11.96 11.07
N GLU A 61 0.82 -12.49 11.07
CA GLU A 61 1.46 -13.08 12.26
C GLU A 61 2.67 -12.25 12.72
N PHE A 62 2.88 -11.10 12.09
CA PHE A 62 4.01 -10.24 12.35
C PHE A 62 3.61 -9.19 13.40
N GLY A 63 4.58 -8.63 14.11
CA GLY A 63 4.32 -7.47 14.95
C GLY A 63 4.08 -6.22 14.09
N LYS A 64 4.67 -5.10 14.51
CA LYS A 64 4.63 -3.86 13.73
C LYS A 64 5.44 -4.04 12.43
N GLY A 65 4.77 -3.98 11.27
CA GLY A 65 5.41 -4.20 9.97
C GLY A 65 6.07 -2.95 9.38
N ASN A 66 7.08 -3.15 8.54
CA ASN A 66 7.65 -2.12 7.66
C ASN A 66 7.26 -2.44 6.21
N PHE A 67 6.57 -1.52 5.54
CA PHE A 67 6.09 -1.73 4.16
C PHE A 67 7.23 -2.03 3.18
N HIS A 68 8.44 -1.52 3.41
CA HIS A 68 9.58 -1.78 2.52
C HIS A 68 9.91 -3.28 2.37
N HIS A 69 9.65 -4.10 3.39
CA HIS A 69 9.88 -5.54 3.35
C HIS A 69 8.93 -6.27 2.40
N TRP A 70 7.80 -5.64 2.04
CA TRP A 70 6.75 -6.22 1.20
C TRP A 70 6.81 -5.71 -0.24
N ARG A 71 7.76 -4.84 -0.58
CA ARG A 71 7.83 -4.18 -1.90
C ARG A 71 7.87 -5.19 -3.06
N LEU A 72 8.63 -6.27 -2.93
CA LEU A 72 8.72 -7.30 -3.97
C LEU A 72 7.38 -8.01 -4.21
N LEU A 73 6.61 -8.26 -3.15
CA LEU A 73 5.27 -8.84 -3.27
C LEU A 73 4.31 -7.89 -4.02
N PHE A 74 4.33 -6.61 -3.66
CA PHE A 74 3.49 -5.60 -4.31
C PHE A 74 3.88 -5.39 -5.79
N LEU A 75 5.17 -5.48 -6.12
CA LEU A 75 5.63 -5.45 -7.50
C LEU A 75 5.09 -6.65 -8.29
N HIS A 76 5.07 -7.85 -7.68
CA HIS A 76 4.49 -9.04 -8.30
C HIS A 76 2.97 -8.90 -8.52
N PHE A 77 2.25 -8.28 -7.59
CA PHE A 77 0.83 -7.93 -7.77
C PHE A 77 0.62 -6.92 -8.90
N GLU A 78 1.49 -5.93 -9.04
CA GLU A 78 1.48 -5.01 -10.20
C GLU A 78 1.69 -5.77 -11.52
N THR A 79 2.63 -6.72 -11.57
CA THR A 79 2.81 -7.60 -12.74
C THR A 79 1.52 -8.38 -13.02
N TYR A 80 0.86 -8.93 -12.00
CA TYR A 80 -0.41 -9.63 -12.17
C TYR A 80 -1.48 -8.71 -12.79
N PHE A 81 -1.69 -7.51 -12.24
CA PHE A 81 -2.67 -6.57 -12.75
C PHE A 81 -2.37 -6.12 -14.19
N LYS A 82 -1.10 -5.90 -14.52
CA LYS A 82 -0.70 -5.57 -15.90
C LYS A 82 -1.01 -6.69 -16.88
N THR A 83 -0.71 -7.93 -16.49
CA THR A 83 -0.91 -9.10 -17.35
C THR A 83 -2.39 -9.43 -17.56
N TYR A 84 -3.21 -9.36 -16.50
CA TYR A 84 -4.59 -9.86 -16.54
C TYR A 84 -5.67 -8.78 -16.61
N LEU A 85 -5.38 -7.53 -16.21
CA LEU A 85 -6.40 -6.47 -16.11
C LEU A 85 -6.16 -5.29 -17.07
N SER A 86 -4.92 -5.01 -17.49
CA SER A 86 -4.64 -3.81 -18.31
C SER A 86 -5.16 -3.87 -19.75
N CYS A 87 -5.43 -5.05 -20.29
CA CYS A 87 -5.93 -5.24 -21.67
C CYS A 87 -7.44 -5.50 -21.73
N ARG A 88 -8.13 -5.46 -20.59
CA ARG A 88 -9.52 -5.90 -20.45
C ARG A 88 -10.51 -4.82 -20.86
N SER A 89 -11.27 -5.07 -21.93
CA SER A 89 -12.27 -4.11 -22.47
C SER A 89 -13.39 -3.81 -21.48
N ASP A 90 -13.80 -4.80 -20.67
CA ASP A 90 -14.81 -4.66 -19.61
C ASP A 90 -14.40 -3.67 -18.50
N LEU A 91 -13.10 -3.48 -18.28
CA LEU A 91 -12.58 -2.50 -17.30
C LEU A 91 -12.15 -1.18 -17.94
N LEU A 92 -11.75 -1.21 -19.21
CA LEU A 92 -11.29 -0.02 -19.93
C LEU A 92 -12.44 0.86 -20.43
N LEU A 93 -13.69 0.38 -20.37
CA LEU A 93 -14.89 1.06 -20.88
C LEU A 93 -14.71 1.51 -22.34
N THR A 94 -13.86 0.81 -23.11
CA THR A 94 -13.60 1.07 -24.52
C THR A 94 -14.39 0.10 -25.37
N ASP A 95 -15.04 0.64 -26.41
CA ASP A 95 -15.94 -0.04 -27.34
C ASP A 95 -15.20 -0.98 -28.33
N ASN A 96 -14.06 -1.53 -27.91
CA ASN A 96 -13.20 -2.34 -28.76
C ASN A 96 -13.70 -3.80 -28.77
N THR A 97 -14.28 -4.17 -29.90
CA THR A 97 -14.88 -5.45 -30.29
C THR A 97 -13.90 -6.63 -30.41
N LEU A 98 -12.84 -6.67 -29.60
CA LEU A 98 -12.01 -7.87 -29.46
C LEU A 98 -12.36 -8.51 -28.12
N GLU A 99 -13.36 -9.39 -28.17
CA GLU A 99 -13.75 -10.23 -27.05
C GLU A 99 -12.57 -11.14 -26.65
N ASP A 100 -11.70 -10.66 -25.77
CA ASP A 100 -10.95 -11.56 -24.91
C ASP A 100 -11.98 -12.27 -24.03
N ASN A 101 -12.41 -13.44 -24.50
CA ASN A 101 -13.38 -14.31 -23.84
C ASN A 101 -12.81 -14.93 -22.54
N SER A 102 -11.65 -14.47 -22.06
CA SER A 102 -11.07 -14.92 -20.81
C SER A 102 -11.93 -14.45 -19.61
N PRO A 103 -12.39 -15.38 -18.76
CA PRO A 103 -13.20 -15.02 -17.60
C PRO A 103 -12.39 -14.12 -16.66
N PHE A 104 -13.06 -13.12 -16.08
CA PHE A 104 -12.43 -12.24 -15.10
C PHE A 104 -11.87 -13.08 -13.93
N PRO A 105 -10.58 -12.94 -13.56
CA PRO A 105 -9.97 -13.78 -12.54
C PRO A 105 -10.35 -13.30 -11.12
N LYS A 106 -11.65 -13.32 -10.83
CA LYS A 106 -12.26 -12.76 -9.60
C LYS A 106 -11.55 -13.22 -8.35
N GLN A 107 -11.39 -14.52 -8.20
CA GLN A 107 -10.82 -15.11 -6.99
C GLN A 107 -9.38 -14.63 -6.76
N ALA A 108 -8.53 -14.62 -7.79
CA ALA A 108 -7.16 -14.14 -7.65
C ALA A 108 -7.10 -12.66 -7.28
N VAL A 109 -7.91 -11.82 -7.92
CA VAL A 109 -7.97 -10.38 -7.59
C VAL A 109 -8.43 -10.15 -6.15
N LEU A 110 -9.46 -10.86 -5.67
CA LEU A 110 -9.93 -10.76 -4.29
C LEU A 110 -8.84 -11.20 -3.29
N GLN A 111 -8.10 -12.27 -3.57
CA GLN A 111 -7.01 -12.72 -2.71
C GLN A 111 -5.87 -11.69 -2.66
N ILE A 112 -5.50 -11.11 -3.81
CA ILE A 112 -4.49 -10.05 -3.90
C ILE A 112 -4.92 -8.85 -3.07
N LEU A 113 -6.14 -8.33 -3.28
CA LEU A 113 -6.67 -7.18 -2.55
C LEU A 113 -6.72 -7.43 -1.05
N ARG A 114 -7.21 -8.61 -0.62
CA ARG A 114 -7.22 -8.99 0.81
C ARG A 114 -5.82 -8.95 1.42
N VAL A 115 -4.82 -9.54 0.75
CA VAL A 115 -3.45 -9.57 1.26
C VAL A 115 -2.83 -8.17 1.27
N MET A 116 -3.08 -7.36 0.23
CA MET A 116 -2.67 -5.95 0.20
C MET A 116 -3.26 -5.18 1.39
N GLN A 117 -4.57 -5.31 1.63
CA GLN A 117 -5.25 -4.67 2.75
C GLN A 117 -4.61 -5.06 4.08
N ILE A 118 -4.47 -6.36 4.37
CA ILE A 118 -3.88 -6.86 5.62
C ILE A 118 -2.48 -6.27 5.83
N ILE A 119 -1.64 -6.25 4.80
CA ILE A 119 -0.28 -5.72 4.90
C ILE A 119 -0.32 -4.20 5.14
N LEU A 120 -1.15 -3.46 4.42
CA LEU A 120 -1.26 -2.00 4.54
C LEU A 120 -1.80 -1.57 5.91
N GLU A 121 -2.75 -2.30 6.49
CA GLU A 121 -3.28 -2.02 7.82
C GLU A 121 -2.22 -2.17 8.92
N ASN A 122 -1.32 -3.15 8.76
CA ASN A 122 -0.34 -3.50 9.79
C ASN A 122 1.08 -2.90 9.55
N CYS A 123 1.30 -2.22 8.42
CA CYS A 123 2.59 -1.62 8.08
C CYS A 123 2.66 -0.11 8.31
N ASN A 124 3.86 0.35 8.66
CA ASN A 124 4.26 1.75 8.55
C ASN A 124 4.90 2.05 7.17
N ASN A 125 5.25 3.31 6.91
CA ASN A 125 5.98 3.76 5.69
C ASN A 125 5.26 3.48 4.35
N LYS A 126 3.93 3.44 4.38
CA LYS A 126 3.04 3.29 3.22
C LYS A 126 3.19 4.38 2.14
N SER A 127 3.84 5.51 2.44
CA SER A 127 4.12 6.58 1.47
C SER A 127 5.02 6.14 0.31
N SER A 128 5.66 4.98 0.43
CA SER A 128 6.45 4.36 -0.64
C SER A 128 5.66 3.40 -1.53
N PHE A 129 4.36 3.24 -1.29
CA PHE A 129 3.45 2.51 -2.17
C PHE A 129 3.36 3.23 -3.53
N ASN A 130 3.65 2.48 -4.59
CA ASN A 130 3.48 2.89 -5.98
C ASN A 130 2.57 1.84 -6.63
N GLY A 131 1.48 2.26 -7.26
CA GLY A 131 0.43 1.34 -7.74
C GLY A 131 -1.00 1.83 -7.55
N ILE A 132 -1.20 3.10 -7.18
CA ILE A 132 -2.53 3.71 -7.01
C ILE A 132 -3.33 3.63 -8.32
N GLU A 133 -2.66 3.75 -9.46
CA GLU A 133 -3.31 3.74 -10.79
C GLU A 133 -4.06 2.42 -11.08
N HIS A 134 -3.65 1.28 -10.51
CA HIS A 134 -4.36 0.01 -10.69
C HIS A 134 -5.77 0.04 -10.10
N PHE A 135 -5.98 0.83 -9.04
CA PHE A 135 -7.30 0.96 -8.44
C PHE A 135 -8.30 1.63 -9.37
N LYS A 136 -7.89 2.41 -10.38
CA LYS A 136 -8.84 2.92 -11.37
C LYS A 136 -9.53 1.81 -12.15
N LEU A 137 -8.75 0.83 -12.60
CA LEU A 137 -9.27 -0.30 -13.37
C LEU A 137 -10.21 -1.13 -12.49
N LEU A 138 -9.83 -1.36 -11.24
CA LEU A 138 -10.64 -2.12 -10.29
C LEU A 138 -11.92 -1.39 -9.88
N LEU A 139 -11.87 -0.07 -9.72
CA LEU A 139 -13.03 0.78 -9.43
C LEU A 139 -13.99 0.93 -10.62
N ALA A 140 -13.57 0.57 -11.83
CA ALA A 140 -14.44 0.48 -13.00
C ALA A 140 -15.13 -0.89 -13.11
N SER A 141 -14.82 -1.85 -12.23
CA SER A 141 -15.45 -3.18 -12.23
C SER A 141 -16.95 -3.08 -11.93
N THR A 142 -17.74 -3.90 -12.61
CA THR A 142 -19.18 -4.06 -12.34
C THR A 142 -19.46 -5.05 -11.20
N ASP A 143 -18.45 -5.78 -10.72
CA ASP A 143 -18.59 -6.73 -9.63
C ASP A 143 -18.52 -6.02 -8.26
N PRO A 144 -19.59 -6.07 -7.44
CA PRO A 144 -19.62 -5.38 -6.16
C PRO A 144 -18.56 -5.88 -5.17
N GLU A 145 -18.17 -7.17 -5.22
CA GLU A 145 -17.14 -7.69 -4.32
C GLU A 145 -15.76 -7.10 -4.66
N ILE A 146 -15.47 -6.91 -5.94
CA ILE A 146 -14.22 -6.29 -6.40
C ILE A 146 -14.19 -4.82 -6.02
N LEU A 147 -15.31 -4.10 -6.20
CA LEU A 147 -15.44 -2.70 -5.78
C LEU A 147 -15.21 -2.54 -4.28
N ILE A 148 -15.89 -3.34 -3.46
CA ILE A 148 -15.76 -3.27 -1.99
C ILE A 148 -14.32 -3.56 -1.57
N ALA A 149 -13.73 -4.67 -2.04
CA ALA A 149 -12.36 -5.04 -1.69
C ALA A 149 -11.34 -3.96 -2.12
N SER A 150 -11.59 -3.29 -3.26
CA SER A 150 -10.75 -2.20 -3.76
C SER A 150 -10.85 -0.96 -2.86
N LEU A 151 -12.06 -0.58 -2.46
CA LEU A 151 -12.31 0.53 -1.55
C LEU A 151 -11.73 0.28 -0.15
N GLU A 152 -11.87 -0.94 0.39
CA GLU A 152 -11.29 -1.35 1.66
C GLU A 152 -9.76 -1.28 1.63
N THR A 153 -9.15 -1.75 0.54
CA THR A 153 -7.69 -1.67 0.36
C THR A 153 -7.20 -0.23 0.23
N LEU A 154 -7.92 0.63 -0.49
CA LEU A 154 -7.63 2.06 -0.57
C LEU A 154 -7.77 2.73 0.80
N CYS A 155 -8.81 2.39 1.56
CA CYS A 155 -9.00 2.86 2.93
C CYS A 155 -7.80 2.47 3.79
N ALA A 156 -7.37 1.20 3.75
CA ALA A 156 -6.19 0.73 4.46
C ALA A 156 -4.90 1.50 4.08
N LEU A 157 -4.74 1.86 2.81
CA LEU A 157 -3.62 2.65 2.31
C LEU A 157 -3.61 4.05 2.92
N VAL A 158 -4.72 4.79 2.79
CA VAL A 158 -4.81 6.20 3.18
C VAL A 158 -5.04 6.43 4.66
N LYS A 159 -5.56 5.43 5.38
CA LYS A 159 -5.84 5.53 6.82
C LYS A 159 -4.60 5.94 7.59
N ILE A 160 -4.68 7.13 8.18
CA ILE A 160 -3.64 7.69 9.05
C ILE A 160 -3.80 7.03 10.41
N ASN A 161 -2.72 6.43 10.90
CA ASN A 161 -2.70 5.94 12.27
C ASN A 161 -2.77 7.15 13.22
N PRO A 162 -3.70 7.19 14.21
CA PRO A 162 -3.86 8.34 15.10
C PRO A 162 -2.57 8.72 15.84
N SER A 163 -1.72 7.72 16.14
CA SER A 163 -0.39 7.90 16.73
C SER A 163 0.59 8.70 15.87
N LYS A 164 0.27 8.97 14.61
CA LYS A 164 1.08 9.74 13.65
C LYS A 164 0.45 11.06 13.22
N LEU A 165 -0.69 11.46 13.82
CA LEU A 165 -1.37 12.71 13.47
C LEU A 165 -0.49 13.96 13.69
N HIS A 166 0.41 13.91 14.67
CA HIS A 166 1.34 15.01 15.01
C HIS A 166 2.70 14.92 14.32
N SER A 167 3.04 13.77 13.72
CA SER A 167 4.21 13.65 12.86
C SER A 167 3.79 14.05 11.45
N SER A 168 4.55 14.92 10.78
CA SER A 168 4.37 15.31 9.38
C SER A 168 4.55 14.11 8.44
N GLY A 169 3.63 13.15 8.51
CA GLY A 169 3.60 11.97 7.68
C GLY A 169 3.07 12.37 6.32
N LYS A 170 3.87 12.14 5.27
CA LYS A 170 3.44 12.38 3.89
C LYS A 170 2.19 11.54 3.61
N LEU A 171 1.07 12.22 3.40
CA LEU A 171 -0.19 11.58 3.03
C LEU A 171 -0.02 10.91 1.67
N VAL A 172 -0.56 9.70 1.52
CA VAL A 172 -0.61 9.03 0.22
C VAL A 172 -1.69 9.72 -0.60
N GLY A 173 -1.29 10.49 -1.61
CA GLY A 173 -2.23 11.18 -2.49
C GLY A 173 -2.88 10.20 -3.46
N CYS A 174 -4.21 10.12 -3.47
CA CYS A 174 -4.97 9.27 -4.40
C CYS A 174 -5.10 9.85 -5.81
N GLY A 175 -4.63 11.08 -6.05
CA GLY A 175 -4.50 11.68 -7.38
C GLY A 175 -5.71 11.43 -8.30
N SER A 176 -5.46 10.73 -9.38
CA SER A 176 -6.39 10.42 -10.45
C SER A 176 -7.44 9.35 -10.08
N VAL A 177 -7.27 8.62 -8.97
CA VAL A 177 -8.32 7.75 -8.39
C VAL A 177 -9.41 8.58 -7.74
N ASN A 178 -9.12 9.80 -7.26
CA ASN A 178 -10.14 10.65 -6.64
C ASN A 178 -11.27 11.01 -7.60
N SER A 179 -10.99 11.20 -8.90
CA SER A 179 -12.05 11.44 -9.88
C SER A 179 -12.96 10.23 -10.03
N CYS A 180 -12.41 9.01 -10.04
CA CYS A 180 -13.21 7.78 -10.07
C CYS A 180 -14.08 7.64 -8.82
N LEU A 181 -13.53 7.92 -7.63
CA LEU A 181 -14.27 7.89 -6.38
C LEU A 181 -15.40 8.92 -6.35
N LEU A 182 -15.14 10.14 -6.84
CA LEU A 182 -16.17 11.18 -6.95
C LEU A 182 -17.30 10.73 -7.88
N SER A 183 -16.98 10.18 -9.05
CA SER A 183 -17.99 9.65 -9.98
C SER A 183 -18.80 8.50 -9.37
N LEU A 184 -18.16 7.60 -8.62
CA LEU A 184 -18.86 6.52 -7.91
C LEU A 184 -19.81 7.05 -6.83
N ALA A 185 -19.39 8.08 -6.10
CA ALA A 185 -20.18 8.64 -5.00
C ALA A 185 -21.37 9.51 -5.46
N GLN A 186 -21.38 9.97 -6.72
CA GLN A 186 -22.44 10.85 -7.25
C GLN A 186 -23.85 10.28 -7.14
N GLY A 187 -24.00 8.95 -7.10
CA GLY A 187 -25.29 8.26 -6.98
C GLY A 187 -25.59 7.67 -5.61
N TRP A 188 -24.75 7.90 -4.59
CA TRP A 188 -24.98 7.32 -3.26
C TRP A 188 -26.06 8.04 -2.46
N GLY A 189 -26.47 9.21 -2.95
CA GLY A 189 -27.58 9.97 -2.41
C GLY A 189 -27.15 11.02 -1.40
N SER A 190 -27.99 12.03 -1.28
CA SER A 190 -27.88 13.13 -0.33
C SER A 190 -28.68 12.82 0.95
N LYS A 191 -28.56 13.69 1.96
CA LYS A 191 -29.40 13.61 3.17
C LYS A 191 -30.91 13.61 2.84
N GLU A 192 -31.26 14.16 1.68
CA GLU A 192 -32.63 14.23 1.16
C GLU A 192 -33.13 12.86 0.62
N GLU A 193 -32.22 11.92 0.34
CA GLU A 193 -32.48 10.60 -0.27
C GLU A 193 -32.28 9.43 0.72
N GLY A 194 -32.01 9.73 1.99
CA GLY A 194 -32.04 8.73 3.09
C GLY A 194 -30.69 8.27 3.65
N LEU A 195 -29.60 9.00 3.41
CA LEU A 195 -28.31 8.86 4.12
C LEU A 195 -28.17 9.80 5.33
#